data_AF-A0A6A6WVP7-F1
#
_entry.id   AF-A0A6A6WVP7-F1
#
_cell.length_a   1.000
_cell.length_b   1.000
_cell.length_c   1.000
_cell.angle_alpha   90.00
_cell.angle_beta   90.00
_cell.angle_gamma   90.00
#
_symmetry.space_group_name_H-M   'P 1'
#
loop_
_entity.id
_entity.type
_entity.pdbx_description
1 polymer ?
#
loop_
_entity_poly.entity_id
_entity_poly.type
_entity_poly.pdbx_seq_one_letter_code
_entity_poly.pdbx_strand_id
1 'polypeptide(L)'
;MPRKPYISDDNWHNEPDSKKRKQIQDRLAQRARPPVPSPTTSPPAPMTVFGALYINGRILGLTCSCSIPGRSLPVSMDIPPPLHPTEMQLTTIHARWIDRIPFPKMRDNMITLFSMLDDEEIIEDLFTIPSFAITPGCATWDPRAWKIEKPFAEKWGYLLF
;
A
#
# COMPACT_ATOMS: atom_id res chain seq x y z
N MET A 1 -40.24 35.30 -11.21
CA MET A 1 -38.99 35.68 -10.53
C MET A 1 -37.88 34.71 -10.94
N PRO A 2 -36.66 35.16 -11.28
CA PRO A 2 -35.57 34.25 -11.60
C PRO A 2 -35.00 33.63 -10.31
N ARG A 3 -34.83 32.29 -10.28
CA ARG A 3 -34.17 31.59 -9.17
C ARG A 3 -32.68 31.95 -9.18
N LYS A 4 -32.17 32.43 -8.04
CA LYS A 4 -30.72 32.55 -7.83
C LYS A 4 -30.08 31.16 -7.94
N PRO A 5 -28.89 31.03 -8.54
CA PRO A 5 -28.17 29.76 -8.59
C PRO A 5 -27.84 29.31 -7.16
N TYR A 6 -28.09 28.04 -6.87
CA TYR A 6 -27.71 27.42 -5.61
C TYR A 6 -26.17 27.37 -5.53
N ILE A 7 -25.59 28.21 -4.68
CA ILE A 7 -24.17 28.16 -4.36
C ILE A 7 -24.04 27.24 -3.16
N SER A 8 -23.40 26.07 -3.35
CA SER A 8 -23.07 25.17 -2.24
C SER A 8 -22.10 25.87 -1.30
N ASP A 9 -22.41 25.90 0.00
CA ASP A 9 -21.56 26.47 1.05
C ASP A 9 -20.19 25.75 1.17
N ASP A 10 -20.03 24.59 0.54
CA ASP A 10 -18.80 23.81 0.50
C ASP A 10 -17.92 24.08 -0.74
N ASN A 11 -18.35 24.98 -1.64
CA ASN A 11 -17.62 25.30 -2.87
C ASN A 11 -16.43 26.25 -2.62
N TRP A 12 -15.37 25.74 -1.99
CA TRP A 12 -14.14 26.49 -1.74
C TRP A 12 -13.37 26.84 -3.02
N HIS A 13 -13.55 26.08 -4.11
CA HIS A 13 -12.83 26.28 -5.38
C HIS A 13 -13.13 27.62 -6.03
N ASN A 14 -14.36 28.13 -5.86
CA ASN A 14 -14.82 29.38 -6.47
C ASN A 14 -14.86 30.56 -5.49
N GLU A 15 -14.34 30.41 -4.26
CA GLU A 15 -14.33 31.48 -3.25
C GLU A 15 -13.09 32.38 -3.44
N PRO A 16 -13.24 33.66 -3.86
CA PRO A 16 -12.11 34.56 -4.08
C PRO A 16 -11.45 35.06 -2.78
N ASP A 17 -12.16 35.06 -1.64
CA ASP A 17 -11.61 35.48 -0.36
C ASP A 17 -10.78 34.35 0.27
N SER A 18 -9.48 34.61 0.48
CA SER A 18 -8.54 33.61 1.02
C SER A 18 -8.87 33.17 2.44
N LYS A 19 -9.42 34.05 3.29
CA LYS A 19 -9.81 33.71 4.66
C LYS A 19 -11.05 32.82 4.64
N LYS A 20 -12.05 33.15 3.82
CA LYS A 20 -13.26 32.33 3.67
C LYS A 20 -12.94 30.98 3.06
N ARG A 21 -12.09 30.93 2.03
CA ARG A 21 -11.62 29.68 1.43
C ARG A 21 -10.96 28.77 2.47
N LYS A 22 -10.04 29.31 3.28
CA LYS A 22 -9.40 28.55 4.35
C LYS A 22 -10.42 28.06 5.40
N GLN A 23 -11.37 28.90 5.79
CA GLN A 23 -12.42 28.51 6.74
C GLN A 23 -13.30 27.37 6.21
N ILE A 24 -13.65 27.38 4.92
CA ILE A 24 -14.40 26.30 4.28
C ILE A 24 -13.54 25.03 4.24
N GLN A 25 -12.27 25.13 3.86
CA GLN A 25 -11.33 23.99 3.83
C GLN A 25 -11.13 23.37 5.22
N ASP A 26 -10.92 24.18 6.26
CA ASP A 26 -10.74 23.72 7.64
C ASP A 26 -12.00 23.01 8.14
N ARG A 27 -13.19 23.55 7.86
CA ARG A 27 -14.48 22.92 8.19
C ARG A 27 -14.64 21.57 7.49
N LEU A 28 -14.27 21.47 6.22
CA LEU A 28 -14.31 20.22 5.46
C LEU A 28 -13.31 19.19 5.99
N ALA A 29 -12.08 19.60 6.32
CA ALA A 29 -11.07 18.73 6.91
C ALA A 29 -11.47 18.20 8.29
N GLN A 30 -12.16 19.01 9.09
CA GLN A 30 -12.73 18.59 10.37
C GLN A 30 -13.87 17.58 10.22
N ARG A 31 -14.77 17.78 9.23
CA ARG A 31 -15.82 16.81 8.87
C ARG A 31 -15.25 15.50 8.33
N ALA A 32 -14.13 15.56 7.61
CA ALA A 32 -13.51 14.41 6.97
C ALA A 32 -12.59 13.60 7.91
N ARG A 33 -12.42 13.99 9.19
CA ARG A 33 -11.71 13.14 10.15
C ARG A 33 -12.46 11.81 10.26
N PRO A 34 -11.85 10.69 9.84
CA PRO A 34 -12.53 9.42 9.96
C PRO A 34 -12.72 9.11 11.45
N PRO A 35 -13.85 8.51 11.86
CA PRO A 35 -13.90 7.81 13.13
C PRO A 35 -12.80 6.75 13.15
N VAL A 36 -12.36 6.36 14.35
CA VAL A 36 -11.42 5.25 14.55
C VAL A 36 -11.86 4.09 13.65
N PRO A 37 -11.00 3.58 12.76
CA PRO A 37 -11.42 2.64 11.74
C PRO A 37 -12.03 1.40 12.39
N SER A 38 -13.32 1.19 12.14
CA SER A 38 -14.02 -0.04 12.46
C SER A 38 -13.56 -1.15 11.50
N PRO A 39 -13.43 -2.40 11.97
CA PRO A 39 -12.98 -3.52 11.13
C PRO A 39 -13.91 -3.86 9.95
N THR A 40 -15.08 -3.21 9.84
CA THR A 40 -16.12 -3.48 8.85
C THR A 40 -16.19 -2.47 7.69
N THR A 41 -15.40 -1.40 7.70
CA THR A 41 -15.48 -0.39 6.64
C THR A 41 -14.68 -0.85 5.42
N SER A 42 -15.39 -1.28 4.37
CA SER A 42 -14.78 -1.57 3.06
C SER A 42 -14.04 -0.32 2.54
N PRO A 43 -12.82 -0.46 2.00
CA PRO A 43 -12.11 0.68 1.44
C PRO A 43 -12.92 1.32 0.28
N PRO A 44 -12.88 2.64 0.13
CA PRO A 44 -13.70 3.39 -0.84
C PRO A 44 -13.28 3.18 -2.31
N ALA A 45 -12.22 2.41 -2.58
CA ALA A 45 -11.72 2.07 -3.91
C ALA A 45 -11.35 0.56 -3.95
N PRO A 46 -11.35 -0.09 -5.13
CA PRO A 46 -10.84 -1.45 -5.26
C PRO A 46 -9.41 -1.52 -4.73
N MET A 47 -9.10 -2.60 -4.00
CA MET A 47 -7.78 -2.80 -3.40
C MET A 47 -6.71 -2.81 -4.50
N THR A 48 -5.73 -1.92 -4.39
CA THR A 48 -4.57 -1.89 -5.28
C THR A 48 -3.42 -2.68 -4.66
N VAL A 49 -2.42 -3.03 -5.47
CA VAL A 49 -1.18 -3.65 -4.98
C VAL A 49 -0.52 -2.79 -3.88
N PHE A 50 -0.46 -1.47 -4.03
CA PHE A 50 0.08 -0.57 -3.00
C PHE A 50 -0.79 -0.49 -1.76
N GLY A 51 -2.11 -0.50 -1.93
CA GLY A 51 -3.03 -0.60 -0.79
C GLY A 51 -2.75 -1.86 0.02
N ALA A 52 -2.56 -2.99 -0.67
CA ALA A 52 -2.25 -4.27 -0.03
C ALA A 52 -0.87 -4.27 0.65
N LEU A 53 0.18 -3.77 -0.03
CA LEU A 53 1.53 -3.62 0.56
C LEU A 53 1.55 -2.65 1.75
N TYR A 54 0.75 -1.59 1.71
CA TYR A 54 0.60 -0.64 2.81
C TYR A 54 -0.02 -1.32 4.04
N ILE A 55 -1.11 -2.07 3.84
CA ILE A 55 -1.79 -2.81 4.91
C ILE A 55 -0.87 -3.89 5.49
N ASN A 56 -0.19 -4.67 4.66
CA ASN A 56 0.77 -5.69 5.11
C ASN A 56 1.90 -5.09 5.94
N GLY A 57 2.44 -3.94 5.52
CA GLY A 57 3.45 -3.26 6.32
C GLY A 57 2.91 -2.73 7.65
N ARG A 58 1.65 -2.25 7.70
CA ARG A 58 1.02 -1.87 8.97
C ARG A 58 0.87 -3.06 9.94
N ILE A 59 0.52 -4.23 9.43
CA ILE A 59 0.46 -5.47 10.23
C ILE A 59 1.84 -5.79 10.83
N LEU A 60 2.90 -5.56 10.07
CA LEU A 60 4.29 -5.76 10.49
C LEU A 60 4.89 -4.59 11.29
N GLY A 61 4.13 -3.52 11.57
CA GLY A 61 4.64 -2.32 12.26
C GLY A 61 5.64 -1.49 11.45
N LEU A 62 5.65 -1.61 10.12
CA LEU A 62 6.59 -0.93 9.22
C LEU A 62 6.05 0.41 8.71
N THR A 63 6.85 1.46 8.85
CA THR A 63 6.56 2.78 8.26
C THR A 63 6.83 2.78 6.75
N CYS A 64 5.95 3.38 5.95
CA CYS A 64 6.22 3.61 4.51
C CYS A 64 7.11 4.83 4.26
N SER A 65 7.12 5.80 5.17
CA SER A 65 7.80 7.09 4.98
C SER A 65 9.31 7.04 5.10
N CYS A 66 9.86 5.94 5.64
CA CYS A 66 11.29 5.75 5.83
C CYS A 66 11.67 4.35 5.37
N SER A 67 12.44 4.26 4.30
CA SER A 67 13.01 3.02 3.77
C SER A 67 14.45 2.88 4.24
N ILE A 68 14.65 2.48 5.50
CA ILE A 68 15.99 2.20 6.02
C ILE A 68 16.26 0.70 5.87
N PRO A 69 17.31 0.28 5.15
CA PRO A 69 17.69 -1.12 5.08
C PRO A 69 17.97 -1.73 6.45
N GLY A 70 17.57 -2.98 6.64
CA GLY A 70 17.77 -3.68 7.90
C GLY A 70 17.37 -5.14 7.82
N ARG A 71 17.65 -5.89 8.88
CA ARG A 71 17.14 -7.26 9.06
C ARG A 71 15.69 -7.22 9.56
N SER A 72 14.93 -8.25 9.25
CA SER A 72 13.64 -8.47 9.92
C SER A 72 13.86 -8.79 11.39
N LEU A 73 12.87 -8.45 12.20
CA LEU A 73 12.74 -8.92 13.57
C LEU A 73 11.78 -10.11 13.59
N PRO A 74 11.93 -11.05 14.54
CA PRO A 74 10.91 -12.04 14.81
C PRO A 74 9.56 -11.38 15.06
N VAL A 75 8.51 -11.97 14.53
CA VAL A 75 7.13 -11.50 14.71
C VAL A 75 6.37 -12.40 15.68
N SER A 76 5.32 -11.87 16.29
CA SER A 76 4.44 -12.61 17.18
C SER A 76 3.52 -13.57 16.41
N MET A 77 2.98 -14.58 17.10
CA MET A 77 2.19 -15.66 16.48
C MET A 77 0.81 -15.22 15.96
N ASP A 78 0.35 -14.01 16.32
CA ASP A 78 -0.86 -13.39 15.80
C ASP A 78 -0.66 -12.74 14.42
N ILE A 79 0.58 -12.60 13.97
CA ILE A 79 0.86 -12.18 12.60
C ILE A 79 0.51 -13.32 11.63
N PRO A 80 -0.12 -13.03 10.48
CA PRO A 80 -0.44 -14.07 9.51
C PRO A 80 0.82 -14.78 8.98
N PRO A 81 0.81 -16.13 8.86
CA PRO A 81 1.98 -16.90 8.43
C PRO A 81 2.63 -16.46 7.11
N PRO A 82 1.90 -16.04 6.05
CA PRO A 82 2.52 -15.56 4.82
C PRO A 82 3.40 -14.31 4.99
N LEU A 83 3.21 -13.55 6.07
CA LEU A 83 4.02 -12.38 6.40
C LEU A 83 5.14 -12.67 7.38
N HIS A 84 5.23 -13.87 7.96
CA HIS A 84 6.34 -14.22 8.84
C HIS A 84 7.67 -14.07 8.10
N PRO A 85 8.71 -13.50 8.75
CA PRO A 85 10.01 -13.35 8.13
C PRO A 85 10.62 -14.72 7.82
N THR A 86 11.25 -14.84 6.67
CA THR A 86 12.07 -16.01 6.33
C THR A 86 13.39 -15.98 7.11
N GLU A 87 14.11 -17.10 7.12
CA GLU A 87 15.46 -17.15 7.68
C GLU A 87 16.38 -16.09 7.04
N MET A 88 16.31 -15.95 5.71
CA MET A 88 17.10 -14.97 4.96
C MET A 88 16.81 -13.53 5.40
N GLN A 89 15.54 -13.20 5.60
CA GLN A 89 15.13 -11.88 6.10
C GLN A 89 15.65 -11.61 7.53
N LEU A 90 15.75 -12.64 8.38
CA LEU A 90 16.28 -12.51 9.74
C LEU A 90 17.81 -12.37 9.77
N THR A 91 18.53 -12.92 8.79
CA THR A 91 20.00 -12.94 8.78
C THR A 91 20.63 -11.89 7.89
N THR A 92 19.91 -11.39 6.87
CA THR A 92 20.47 -10.53 5.80
C THR A 92 19.88 -9.12 5.86
N ILE A 93 20.74 -8.10 5.78
CA ILE A 93 20.29 -6.70 5.64
C ILE A 93 19.67 -6.52 4.24
N HIS A 94 18.45 -6.01 4.17
CA HIS A 94 17.73 -5.80 2.92
C HIS A 94 16.79 -4.58 3.00
N ALA A 95 16.25 -4.16 1.87
CA ALA A 95 15.24 -3.11 1.82
C ALA A 95 13.94 -3.59 2.50
N ARG A 96 13.58 -3.02 3.65
CA ARG A 96 12.47 -3.47 4.52
C ARG A 96 11.09 -3.40 3.85
N TRP A 97 10.96 -2.74 2.70
CA TRP A 97 9.70 -2.75 1.94
C TRP A 97 9.37 -4.14 1.38
N ILE A 98 10.39 -4.98 1.12
CA ILE A 98 10.24 -6.35 0.61
C ILE A 98 9.38 -7.21 1.56
N ASP A 99 9.47 -6.98 2.88
CA ASP A 99 8.68 -7.69 3.90
C ASP A 99 7.16 -7.63 3.68
N ARG A 100 6.69 -6.61 2.96
CA ARG A 100 5.27 -6.35 2.70
C ARG A 100 4.66 -7.33 1.69
N ILE A 101 5.50 -8.04 0.92
CA ILE A 101 5.07 -8.97 -0.12
C ILE A 101 4.68 -10.31 0.53
N PRO A 102 3.46 -10.83 0.32
CA PRO A 102 2.99 -12.05 0.98
C PRO A 102 3.49 -13.34 0.30
N PHE A 103 4.66 -13.31 -0.33
CA PHE A 103 5.24 -14.44 -1.04
C PHE A 103 6.65 -14.68 -0.50
N PRO A 104 6.83 -15.61 0.47
CA PRO A 104 8.14 -15.88 1.07
C PRO A 104 9.25 -16.12 0.05
N LYS A 105 8.97 -16.93 -0.98
CA LYS A 105 9.92 -17.22 -2.06
C LYS A 105 10.32 -15.98 -2.88
N MET A 106 9.37 -15.11 -3.19
CA MET A 106 9.64 -13.84 -3.88
C MET A 106 10.53 -12.93 -3.06
N ARG A 107 10.28 -12.81 -1.75
CA ARG A 107 11.12 -12.02 -0.85
C ARG A 107 12.55 -12.53 -0.81
N ASP A 108 12.74 -13.84 -0.65
CA ASP A 108 14.07 -14.45 -0.62
C ASP A 108 14.80 -14.27 -1.95
N ASN A 109 14.11 -14.43 -3.08
CA ASN A 109 14.70 -14.22 -4.41
C ASN A 109 15.10 -12.75 -4.61
N MET A 110 14.28 -11.79 -4.18
CA MET A 110 14.63 -10.36 -4.24
C MET A 110 15.82 -10.00 -3.36
N ILE A 111 15.92 -10.57 -2.16
CA ILE A 111 17.06 -10.35 -1.25
C ILE A 111 18.33 -10.99 -1.81
N THR A 112 18.23 -12.19 -2.38
CA THR A 112 19.36 -12.91 -2.98
C THR A 112 19.91 -12.16 -4.19
N LEU A 113 19.04 -11.63 -5.03
CA LEU A 113 19.40 -10.94 -6.26
C LEU A 113 19.62 -9.44 -6.07
N PHE A 114 19.67 -8.93 -4.84
CA PHE A 114 19.76 -7.50 -4.52
C PHE A 114 20.97 -6.80 -5.17
N SER A 115 22.06 -7.51 -5.47
CA SER A 115 23.21 -6.92 -6.18
C SER A 115 23.04 -6.86 -7.71
N MET A 116 22.03 -7.52 -8.26
CA MET A 116 21.75 -7.61 -9.69
C MET A 116 20.45 -6.90 -10.09
N LEU A 117 19.53 -6.71 -9.15
CA LEU A 117 18.25 -6.05 -9.36
C LEU A 117 18.29 -4.62 -8.85
N ASP A 118 17.75 -3.70 -9.65
CA ASP A 118 17.39 -2.37 -9.18
C ASP A 118 16.00 -2.46 -8.53
N ASP A 119 15.92 -2.25 -7.22
CA ASP A 119 14.66 -2.37 -6.50
C ASP A 119 13.70 -1.21 -6.80
N GLU A 120 14.21 -0.06 -7.23
CA GLU A 120 13.40 1.06 -7.74
C GLU A 120 12.72 0.72 -9.07
N GLU A 121 13.34 -0.10 -9.93
CA GLU A 121 12.72 -0.55 -11.19
C GLU A 121 11.51 -1.45 -10.92
N ILE A 122 11.61 -2.34 -9.93
CA ILE A 122 10.47 -3.17 -9.50
C ILE A 122 9.36 -2.30 -8.92
N ILE A 123 9.72 -1.30 -8.11
CA ILE A 123 8.77 -0.35 -7.52
C ILE A 123 8.07 0.45 -8.63
N GLU A 124 8.81 0.99 -9.60
CA GLU A 124 8.26 1.70 -10.76
C GLU A 124 7.25 0.83 -11.52
N ASP A 125 7.58 -0.43 -11.81
CA ASP A 125 6.67 -1.34 -12.50
C ASP A 125 5.45 -1.70 -11.63
N LEU A 126 5.60 -1.80 -10.31
CA LEU A 126 4.44 -1.94 -9.42
C LEU A 126 3.48 -0.76 -9.59
N PHE A 127 4.00 0.47 -9.80
CA PHE A 127 3.26 1.74 -9.91
C PHE A 127 2.64 1.98 -11.28
N THR A 128 3.37 1.63 -12.33
CA THR A 128 3.12 2.21 -13.66
C THR A 128 2.54 1.19 -14.64
N ILE A 129 2.60 -0.11 -14.34
CA ILE A 129 2.04 -1.16 -15.18
C ILE A 129 1.10 -2.09 -14.39
N PRO A 130 0.21 -2.83 -15.07
CA PRO A 130 -0.55 -3.91 -14.43
C PRO A 130 0.40 -4.93 -13.82
N SER A 131 0.45 -4.98 -12.48
CA SER A 131 1.39 -5.80 -11.71
C SER A 131 0.71 -6.95 -10.98
N PHE A 132 -0.17 -6.63 -10.03
CA PHE A 132 -1.02 -7.60 -9.35
C PHE A 132 -2.45 -7.09 -9.26
N ALA A 133 -3.40 -7.94 -9.65
CA ALA A 133 -4.80 -7.78 -9.31
C ALA A 133 -5.09 -8.40 -7.94
N ILE A 134 -5.64 -7.59 -7.03
CA ILE A 134 -6.02 -8.03 -5.69
C ILE A 134 -7.50 -8.41 -5.69
N THR A 135 -7.80 -9.64 -5.26
CA THR A 135 -9.18 -10.13 -5.21
C THR A 135 -9.98 -9.35 -4.15
N PRO A 136 -11.09 -8.68 -4.54
CA PRO A 136 -11.86 -7.86 -3.60
C PRO A 136 -12.37 -8.65 -2.39
N GLY A 137 -12.27 -8.05 -1.20
CA GLY A 137 -12.74 -8.65 0.06
C GLY A 137 -11.82 -9.72 0.64
N CYS A 138 -10.74 -10.12 -0.04
CA CYS A 138 -9.76 -11.03 0.50
C CYS A 138 -8.72 -10.31 1.37
N ALA A 139 -8.11 -11.06 2.29
CA ALA A 139 -7.03 -10.55 3.12
C ALA A 139 -5.78 -10.23 2.28
N THR A 140 -5.14 -9.10 2.56
CA THR A 140 -3.99 -8.60 1.79
C THR A 140 -2.73 -9.45 1.97
N TRP A 141 -2.69 -10.29 3.00
CA TRP A 141 -1.62 -11.25 3.25
C TRP A 141 -1.91 -12.65 2.68
N ASP A 142 -3.09 -12.92 2.13
CA ASP A 142 -3.38 -14.22 1.51
C ASP A 142 -2.75 -14.27 0.11
N PRO A 143 -1.74 -15.12 -0.14
CA PRO A 143 -1.07 -15.18 -1.44
C PRO A 143 -2.04 -15.51 -2.58
N ARG A 144 -3.13 -16.23 -2.29
CA ARG A 144 -4.14 -16.63 -3.30
C ARG A 144 -5.03 -15.47 -3.74
N ALA A 145 -5.05 -14.39 -2.97
CA ALA A 145 -5.77 -13.17 -3.32
C ALA A 145 -5.04 -12.34 -4.38
N TRP A 146 -3.75 -12.59 -4.60
CA TRP A 146 -2.89 -11.85 -5.50
C TRP A 146 -2.73 -12.59 -6.81
N LYS A 147 -3.19 -11.98 -7.90
CA LYS A 147 -3.06 -12.52 -9.26
C LYS A 147 -2.05 -11.68 -10.01
N ILE A 148 -0.90 -12.26 -10.35
CA ILE A 148 0.12 -11.58 -11.14
C ILE A 148 -0.43 -11.28 -12.55
N GLU A 149 -0.24 -10.06 -13.01
CA GLU A 149 -0.66 -9.62 -14.33
C GLU A 149 0.44 -9.89 -15.37
N LYS A 150 0.02 -10.11 -16.62
CA LYS A 150 0.92 -10.58 -17.68
C LYS A 150 2.17 -9.68 -17.88
N PRO A 151 2.07 -8.33 -17.97
CA PRO A 151 3.24 -7.48 -18.21
C PRO A 151 4.29 -7.60 -17.12
N PHE A 152 3.86 -7.69 -15.86
CA PHE A 152 4.75 -7.86 -14.72
C PHE A 152 5.27 -9.29 -14.61
N ALA A 153 4.47 -10.30 -14.94
CA ALA A 153 4.90 -11.70 -14.96
C ALA A 153 6.01 -11.96 -15.99
N GLU A 154 5.93 -11.34 -17.17
CA GLU A 154 6.94 -11.49 -18.22
C GLU A 154 8.32 -10.98 -17.78
N LYS A 155 8.36 -9.92 -16.96
CA LYS A 155 9.61 -9.33 -16.47
C LYS A 155 10.06 -9.88 -15.13
N TRP A 156 9.17 -10.04 -14.17
CA TRP A 156 9.48 -10.35 -12.77
C TRP A 156 8.95 -11.70 -12.28
N GLY A 157 8.23 -12.44 -13.11
CA GLY A 157 7.58 -13.70 -12.71
C GLY A 157 8.55 -14.78 -12.23
N TYR A 158 9.82 -14.74 -12.65
CA TYR A 158 10.85 -15.64 -12.17
C TYR A 158 11.12 -15.50 -10.66
N LEU A 159 10.79 -14.35 -10.05
CA LEU A 159 10.94 -14.16 -8.62
C LEU A 159 9.99 -15.05 -7.80
N LEU A 160 8.90 -15.57 -8.40
CA LEU A 160 7.96 -16.44 -7.69
C LEU A 160 8.41 -17.92 -7.59
N PHE A 161 9.52 -18.31 -8.22
CA PHE A 161 9.97 -19.71 -8.34
C PHE A 161 11.38 -19.96 -7.79
#